data_AF-A0A8C7X695-F1
#
_entry.id   AF-A0A8C7X695-F1
#
_cell.length_a   1.000
_cell.length_b   1.000
_cell.length_c   1.000
_cell.angle_alpha   90.00
_cell.angle_beta   90.00
_cell.angle_gamma   90.00
#
_symmetry.space_group_name_H-M   'P 1'
#
loop_
_entity.id
_entity.type
_entity.pdbx_description
1 polymer ?
#
loop_
_entity_poly.entity_id
_entity_poly.type
_entity_poly.pdbx_seq_one_letter_code
_entity_poly.pdbx_strand_id
1 'polypeptide(L)'
;MLFITVSFRALVNAPVSVSAESLVCNKCSFSLLGVCLNSGTVTCSANSSVCYTGKAVFPSLTSFSGFSNQGCQDTILGCNATTSASLLGVTYNTTISCCSSEKCNP
;
A
#
# COMPACT_ATOMS: atom_id res chain seq x y z
N MET A 1 17.38 -19.79 -8.31
CA MET A 1 18.76 -20.15 -8.73
C MET A 1 19.62 -18.90 -8.64
N LEU A 2 20.36 -18.76 -7.54
CA LEU A 2 21.71 -18.19 -7.52
C LEU A 2 22.33 -18.63 -6.18
N PHE A 3 23.18 -19.66 -6.21
CA PHE A 3 23.99 -20.06 -5.07
C PHE A 3 25.19 -19.11 -5.01
N ILE A 4 25.28 -18.25 -4.00
CA ILE A 4 26.51 -17.47 -3.77
C ILE A 4 27.39 -18.28 -2.81
N THR A 5 28.38 -18.95 -3.38
CA THR A 5 29.49 -19.59 -2.66
C THR A 5 30.28 -18.52 -1.92
N VAL A 6 30.25 -18.51 -0.58
CA VAL A 6 31.05 -17.57 0.22
C VAL A 6 32.45 -18.15 0.40
N SER A 7 33.41 -17.63 -0.36
CA SER A 7 34.83 -17.93 -0.17
C SER A 7 35.35 -17.09 1.00
N PHE A 8 35.73 -17.75 2.11
CA PHE A 8 36.31 -17.09 3.27
C PHE A 8 37.79 -16.77 3.02
N ARG A 9 38.08 -15.54 2.60
CA ARG A 9 39.38 -14.89 2.87
C ARG A 9 39.11 -13.51 3.48
N ALA A 10 39.51 -13.37 4.74
CA ALA A 10 39.35 -12.18 5.55
C ALA A 10 40.19 -11.00 5.02
N LEU A 11 39.60 -9.79 5.05
CA LEU A 11 40.17 -8.51 5.52
C LEU A 11 39.36 -7.32 4.95
N VAL A 12 38.31 -6.88 5.65
CA VAL A 12 37.91 -5.47 5.88
C VAL A 12 36.66 -5.46 6.78
N ASN A 13 36.75 -4.83 7.95
CA ASN A 13 35.58 -4.49 8.77
C ASN A 13 34.84 -3.29 8.14
N ALA A 14 34.34 -3.45 6.92
CA ALA A 14 33.40 -2.50 6.34
C ALA A 14 32.00 -2.79 6.95
N PRO A 15 31.25 -1.77 7.43
CA PRO A 15 29.86 -1.99 7.77
C PRO A 15 29.12 -2.42 6.49
N VAL A 16 28.64 -3.66 6.47
CA VAL A 16 27.73 -4.13 5.43
C VAL A 16 26.45 -3.32 5.59
N SER A 17 26.30 -2.29 4.75
CA SER A 17 25.06 -1.56 4.61
C SER A 17 24.10 -2.47 3.84
N VAL A 18 23.32 -3.28 4.56
CA VAL A 18 22.15 -3.93 3.97
C VAL A 18 21.15 -2.83 3.64
N SER A 19 21.21 -2.33 2.41
CA SER A 19 20.15 -1.49 1.85
C SER A 19 18.93 -2.40 1.69
N ALA A 20 18.08 -2.45 2.71
CA ALA A 20 16.74 -2.98 2.52
C ALA A 20 16.08 -2.10 1.45
N GLU A 21 15.79 -2.65 0.26
CA GLU A 21 14.95 -1.94 -0.70
C GLU A 21 13.61 -1.64 -0.02
N SER A 22 13.38 -0.36 0.28
CA SER A 22 12.17 0.12 0.90
C SER A 22 11.19 0.53 -0.20
N LEU A 23 10.05 -0.17 -0.24
CA LEU A 23 8.98 0.05 -1.21
C LEU A 23 8.47 1.50 -1.14
N VAL A 24 8.34 2.19 -2.28
CA VAL A 24 7.69 3.51 -2.35
C VAL A 24 6.30 3.38 -2.96
N CYS A 25 5.29 3.90 -2.27
CA CYS A 25 3.90 3.86 -2.69
C CYS A 25 3.36 5.26 -3.02
N ASN A 26 2.32 5.33 -3.85
CA ASN A 26 1.53 6.54 -3.98
C ASN A 26 0.79 6.77 -2.65
N LYS A 27 0.75 8.04 -2.23
CA LYS A 27 0.03 8.49 -1.05
C LYS A 27 -1.13 9.35 -1.52
N CYS A 28 -2.29 9.02 -0.99
CA CYS A 28 -3.48 9.85 -1.10
C CYS A 28 -4.21 9.79 0.24
N SER A 29 -4.28 10.94 0.93
CA SER A 29 -4.92 10.96 2.26
C SER A 29 -6.42 10.77 2.15
N PHE A 30 -7.02 11.36 1.11
CA PHE A 30 -8.43 11.23 0.80
C PHE A 30 -8.68 11.63 -0.65
N SER A 31 -9.46 10.86 -1.38
CA SER A 31 -9.87 11.14 -2.74
C SER A 31 -11.38 11.26 -2.81
N LEU A 32 -11.85 12.27 -3.54
CA LEU A 32 -13.25 12.51 -3.81
C LEU A 32 -13.42 12.69 -5.32
N LEU A 33 -14.32 11.91 -5.93
CA LEU A 33 -14.59 11.96 -7.38
C LEU A 33 -13.32 11.76 -8.25
N GLY A 34 -12.37 10.97 -7.75
CA GLY A 34 -11.11 10.70 -8.44
C GLY A 34 -10.03 11.77 -8.24
N VAL A 35 -10.31 12.86 -7.51
CA VAL A 35 -9.32 13.88 -7.17
C VAL A 35 -8.74 13.59 -5.80
N CYS A 36 -7.43 13.37 -5.74
CA CYS A 36 -6.73 13.19 -4.48
C CYS A 36 -6.45 14.53 -3.78
N LEU A 37 -6.94 14.66 -2.55
CA LEU A 37 -6.59 15.73 -1.63
C LEU A 37 -5.37 15.29 -0.82
N ASN A 38 -4.26 16.03 -0.95
CA ASN A 38 -2.94 15.69 -0.41
C ASN A 38 -2.36 14.41 -1.05
N SER A 39 -2.08 14.53 -2.35
CA SER A 39 -1.33 13.55 -3.13
C SER A 39 0.17 13.66 -2.85
N GLY A 40 0.86 12.53 -2.97
CA GLY A 40 2.31 12.47 -2.84
C GLY A 40 2.81 11.04 -2.95
N THR A 41 3.99 10.79 -2.40
CA THR A 41 4.58 9.46 -2.28
C THR A 41 5.00 9.22 -0.84
N VAL A 42 5.03 7.96 -0.42
CA VAL A 42 5.50 7.56 0.91
C VAL A 42 6.43 6.35 0.78
N THR A 43 7.55 6.40 1.48
CA THR A 43 8.52 5.31 1.59
C THR A 43 8.10 4.42 2.77
N CYS A 44 7.87 3.14 2.53
CA CYS A 44 7.34 2.23 3.54
C CYS A 44 8.42 1.76 4.51
N SER A 45 8.11 1.72 5.81
CA SER A 45 9.11 1.42 6.85
C SER A 45 9.47 -0.05 6.98
N ALA A 46 8.58 -0.98 6.59
CA ALA A 46 8.79 -2.41 6.76
C ALA A 46 9.11 -3.09 5.41
N ASN A 47 10.01 -4.09 5.44
CA ASN A 47 10.36 -4.89 4.25
C ASN A 47 9.21 -5.77 3.75
N SER A 48 8.24 -6.06 4.62
CA SER A 48 7.00 -6.78 4.29
C SER A 48 5.89 -5.88 3.76
N SER A 49 6.16 -4.58 3.60
CA SER A 49 5.13 -3.62 3.21
C SER A 49 4.62 -3.88 1.80
N VAL A 50 3.35 -3.55 1.60
CA VAL A 50 2.68 -3.49 0.30
C VAL A 50 2.05 -2.12 0.12
N CYS A 51 1.90 -1.68 -1.12
CA CYS A 51 1.09 -0.52 -1.42
C CYS A 51 -0.38 -0.90 -1.39
N TYR A 52 -1.24 -0.02 -0.87
CA TYR A 52 -2.69 -0.23 -0.86
C TYR A 52 -3.46 0.92 -1.50
N THR A 53 -4.64 0.59 -2.02
CA THR A 53 -5.73 1.52 -2.31
C THR A 53 -6.97 1.05 -1.57
N GLY A 54 -7.44 1.84 -0.61
CA GLY A 54 -8.70 1.63 0.08
C GLY A 54 -9.80 2.40 -0.65
N LYS A 55 -10.96 1.78 -0.87
CA LYS A 55 -12.09 2.41 -1.55
C LYS A 55 -13.39 2.15 -0.80
N ALA A 56 -14.08 3.21 -0.40
CA ALA A 56 -15.40 3.15 0.22
C ALA A 56 -16.47 3.53 -0.80
N VAL A 57 -17.38 2.61 -1.15
CA VAL A 57 -18.47 2.78 -2.12
C VAL A 57 -19.81 2.71 -1.41
N PHE A 58 -20.73 3.61 -1.75
CA PHE A 58 -22.11 3.61 -1.24
C PHE A 58 -23.02 2.96 -2.30
N PRO A 59 -23.48 1.71 -2.12
CA PRO A 59 -24.24 1.01 -3.16
C PRO A 59 -25.55 1.71 -3.57
N SER A 60 -26.13 2.49 -2.66
CA SER A 60 -27.33 3.30 -2.92
C SER A 60 -27.06 4.56 -3.76
N LEU A 61 -25.80 4.97 -3.95
CA LEU A 61 -25.41 6.15 -4.71
C LEU A 61 -24.64 5.74 -5.98
N THR A 62 -25.36 5.27 -6.99
CA THR A 62 -24.75 4.71 -8.22
C THR A 62 -23.96 5.72 -9.05
N SER A 63 -24.27 7.01 -8.94
CA SER A 63 -23.53 8.10 -9.60
C SER A 63 -22.27 8.53 -8.82
N PHE A 64 -22.09 8.03 -7.60
CA PHE A 64 -20.96 8.37 -6.75
C PHE A 64 -19.96 7.21 -6.68
N SER A 65 -18.76 7.43 -7.24
CA SER A 65 -17.71 6.41 -7.25
C SER A 65 -17.11 6.09 -5.88
N GLY A 66 -17.50 6.84 -4.84
CA GLY A 66 -17.03 6.67 -3.48
C GLY A 66 -15.84 7.56 -3.14
N PHE A 67 -15.23 7.23 -2.00
CA PHE A 67 -13.97 7.81 -1.54
C PHE A 67 -12.84 6.79 -1.69
N SER A 68 -11.61 7.25 -1.85
CA SER A 68 -10.45 6.37 -1.74
C SER A 68 -9.30 7.01 -0.97
N ASN A 69 -8.39 6.17 -0.49
CA ASN A 69 -7.13 6.57 0.13
C ASN A 69 -6.05 5.56 -0.25
N GLN A 70 -4.79 5.99 -0.17
CA GLN A 70 -3.64 5.22 -0.63
C GLN A 70 -2.46 5.38 0.33
N GLY A 71 -1.63 4.34 0.42
CA GLY A 71 -0.37 4.40 1.16
C GLY A 71 0.30 3.04 1.30
N CYS A 72 1.07 2.90 2.39
CA CYS A 72 1.73 1.67 2.79
C CYS A 72 0.88 0.88 3.78
N GLN A 73 0.95 -0.44 3.68
CA GLN A 73 0.45 -1.37 4.68
C GLN A 73 1.55 -2.37 5.01
N ASP A 74 1.85 -2.57 6.29
CA ASP A 74 3.03 -3.36 6.73
C ASP A 74 2.92 -4.87 6.41
N THR A 75 1.74 -5.33 6.01
CA THR A 75 1.46 -6.74 5.71
C THR A 75 0.38 -6.88 4.65
N ILE A 76 0.41 -7.99 3.91
CA ILE A 76 -0.64 -8.36 2.95
C ILE A 76 -1.94 -8.85 3.61
N LEU A 77 -1.95 -9.05 4.93
CA LEU A 77 -3.15 -9.42 5.66
C LEU A 77 -4.19 -8.30 5.57
N GLY A 78 -5.40 -8.63 5.08
CA GLY A 78 -6.48 -7.66 4.85
C GLY A 78 -6.54 -7.11 3.43
N CYS A 79 -5.59 -7.45 2.56
CA CYS A 79 -5.67 -7.16 1.14
C CYS A 79 -6.75 -8.01 0.46
N ASN A 80 -7.39 -7.43 -0.55
CA ASN A 80 -8.52 -7.98 -1.29
C ASN A 80 -9.74 -8.32 -0.43
N ALA A 81 -9.82 -7.75 0.78
CA ALA A 81 -10.97 -7.86 1.64
C ALA A 81 -11.98 -6.75 1.31
N THR A 82 -13.26 -7.12 1.31
CA THR A 82 -14.37 -6.17 1.31
C THR A 82 -15.14 -6.31 2.61
N THR A 83 -15.35 -5.19 3.28
CA THR A 83 -16.14 -5.11 4.52
C THR A 83 -17.31 -4.17 4.31
N SER A 84 -18.45 -4.49 4.91
CA SER A 84 -19.65 -3.67 4.85
C SER A 84 -19.90 -3.06 6.23
N ALA A 85 -20.22 -1.77 6.25
CA ALA A 85 -20.58 -1.03 7.44
C ALA A 85 -21.65 0.02 7.10
N SER A 86 -22.15 0.73 8.10
CA SER A 86 -23.14 1.79 7.93
C SER A 86 -22.65 3.10 8.54
N LEU A 87 -22.93 4.20 7.84
CA LEU A 87 -22.69 5.56 8.30
C LEU A 87 -23.99 6.34 8.17
N LEU A 88 -24.51 6.85 9.29
CA LEU A 88 -25.80 7.57 9.33
C LEU A 88 -26.97 6.76 8.71
N GLY A 89 -26.96 5.44 8.92
CA GLY A 89 -27.97 4.53 8.36
C GLY A 89 -27.78 4.16 6.88
N VAL A 90 -26.77 4.72 6.21
CA VAL A 90 -26.44 4.39 4.82
C VAL A 90 -25.33 3.33 4.81
N THR A 91 -25.58 2.21 4.14
CA THR A 91 -24.58 1.16 3.95
C THR A 91 -23.48 1.60 2.99
N TYR A 92 -22.22 1.30 3.34
CA TYR A 92 -21.08 1.44 2.46
C TYR A 92 -20.20 0.18 2.51
N ASN A 93 -19.57 -0.11 1.39
CA ASN A 93 -18.62 -1.20 1.24
C ASN A 93 -17.22 -0.64 1.12
N THR A 94 -16.30 -1.11 1.96
CA THR A 94 -14.88 -0.75 1.89
C THR A 94 -14.11 -1.92 1.33
N THR A 95 -13.42 -1.71 0.21
CA THR A 95 -12.50 -2.68 -0.39
C THR A 95 -11.08 -2.18 -0.27
N ILE A 96 -10.16 -3.05 0.17
CA ILE A 96 -8.72 -2.77 0.18
C ILE A 96 -8.07 -3.61 -0.91
N SER A 97 -7.42 -2.97 -1.88
CA SER A 97 -6.61 -3.63 -2.90
C SER A 97 -5.14 -3.35 -2.66
N CYS A 98 -4.28 -4.34 -2.92
CA CYS A 98 -2.84 -4.20 -2.65
C CYS A 98 -1.99 -4.67 -3.82
N CYS A 99 -0.75 -4.18 -3.86
CA CYS A 99 0.26 -4.54 -4.83
C CYS A 99 1.68 -4.31 -4.25
N SER A 100 2.69 -4.95 -4.84
CA SER A 100 4.04 -5.06 -4.24
C SER A 100 5.15 -4.43 -5.07
N SER A 101 4.82 -3.65 -6.10
CA SER A 101 5.80 -2.92 -6.92
C SER A 101 5.76 -1.42 -6.65
N GLU A 102 6.83 -0.71 -6.99
CA GLU A 102 6.94 0.73 -6.80
C GLU A 102 5.75 1.49 -7.40
N LYS A 103 5.08 2.31 -6.59
CA LYS A 103 3.97 3.19 -6.97
C LYS A 103 2.85 2.49 -7.76
N CYS A 104 2.63 1.21 -7.47
CA CYS A 104 1.68 0.38 -8.19
C CYS A 104 0.21 0.68 -7.84
N ASN A 105 -0.02 1.33 -6.70
CA ASN A 105 -1.34 1.64 -6.20
C ASN A 105 -1.87 2.93 -6.87
N PRO A 106 -2.95 2.86 -7.66
CA PRO A 106 -3.50 4.00 -8.39
C PRO A 106 -4.24 4.96 -7.46
#